data_AF-G3WWD8-F1
#
_entry.id   AF-G3WWD8-F1
#
_cell.length_a   1.000
_cell.length_b   1.000
_cell.length_c   1.000
_cell.angle_alpha   90.00
_cell.angle_beta   90.00
_cell.angle_gamma   90.00
#
_symmetry.space_group_name_H-M   'P 1'
#
loop_
_entity.id
_entity.type
_entity.pdbx_description
1 polymer ?
#
loop_
_entity_poly.entity_id
_entity_poly.type
_entity_poly.pdbx_seq_one_letter_code
_entity_poly.pdbx_strand_id
1 'polypeptide(L)'
;MRRPEDIDGESSGESDGGDRTVEGVTTPPRMLQRNQKLLLQVASLLLCACAGLRLLLPRCLEPTSGRPWGEAGGVQPSPEPVGESTLGSWSQRLTGEVPRRDQTGVMKVVHLDMKGAAPRVSYLEQLFPLLSRLGADAVLIEYEDMFPFHGELELLRSPHSYSKHDIERIQQLATQNHLEVIPLVQTFGHFEFVLKHEKFWPLREVDRYPSTLNPHAAGTMPLLRALLGQVLDQHPHTRWLHVGADEVFHLGEGADSRAWLLRHGEDVGHMYLNHVREVVTFLSWRHPGLRLLLWDDVLRRLPPQAVQESGIPQLADPMMWFYDPDLDTDQIGRIIAKYAESGFRSVWFASSFKGSTGPAQMWTPLSHHLSNQLSWLRVLRALQAASSGPHIRDARPIRCQGIVLTGWQRYDHYSVLCELLPVAVPSLAICLQTLVAGEFTEVTKKTVMELLGFQTINLESSTCQGDGMFPGAEVYHLVEQVKELKENGLRALEEDSTAQGWFSPYHRKNHFGNPQNLEAFGRKLTKVSEAWESLLPTLQMHLGVVFYSNTVDEWLEEYVLPQLEPLRAMVRDYQELLQLKGKPGGARPGEVVLNPPAIPTPGPGFRGPRSRRESPGDGSFGG
;
A
#
# COMPACT_ATOMS: atom_id res chain seq x y z
N MET A 1 -37.53 -3.46 -51.67
CA MET A 1 -37.63 -4.16 -52.97
C MET A 1 -36.60 -3.55 -53.91
N ARG A 2 -35.68 -4.38 -54.43
CA ARG A 2 -34.72 -4.16 -55.55
C ARG A 2 -33.61 -3.09 -55.41
N ARG A 3 -32.36 -3.58 -55.38
CA ARG A 3 -31.16 -2.92 -55.98
C ARG A 3 -31.23 -3.00 -57.51
N PRO A 4 -30.40 -2.22 -58.25
CA PRO A 4 -29.05 -2.66 -58.71
C PRO A 4 -27.98 -1.52 -58.55
N GLU A 5 -26.67 -1.76 -58.35
CA GLU A 5 -25.61 -2.15 -59.34
C GLU A 5 -25.63 -1.21 -60.57
N ASP A 6 -24.57 -0.55 -61.06
CA ASP A 6 -23.12 -0.81 -61.01
C ASP A 6 -22.36 0.30 -61.82
N ILE A 7 -21.01 0.34 -61.73
CA ILE A 7 -19.98 0.82 -62.72
C ILE A 7 -19.46 2.28 -62.74
N ASP A 8 -18.20 2.41 -62.29
CA ASP A 8 -16.95 3.01 -62.84
C ASP A 8 -16.90 4.30 -63.68
N GLY A 9 -15.81 5.06 -63.49
CA GLY A 9 -15.22 5.92 -64.54
C GLY A 9 -14.36 7.10 -64.06
N GLU A 10 -13.05 7.05 -64.30
CA GLU A 10 -11.99 7.99 -63.87
C GLU A 10 -11.80 9.26 -64.74
N SER A 11 -11.14 10.27 -64.12
CA SER A 11 -10.22 11.29 -64.69
C SER A 11 -10.83 12.42 -65.55
N SER A 12 -10.37 13.69 -65.59
CA SER A 12 -9.09 14.37 -65.32
C SER A 12 -9.25 15.91 -65.42
N GLY A 13 -8.37 16.69 -64.76
CA GLY A 13 -8.01 18.10 -65.08
C GLY A 13 -8.27 19.13 -63.97
N GLU A 14 -7.28 19.46 -63.11
CA GLU A 14 -6.40 20.67 -63.13
C GLU A 14 -7.16 22.01 -62.97
N SER A 15 -6.82 23.00 -62.15
CA SER A 15 -5.70 23.41 -61.27
C SER A 15 -6.32 24.34 -60.19
N ASP A 16 -5.75 24.64 -59.01
CA ASP A 16 -4.64 25.57 -58.80
C ASP A 16 -4.44 25.80 -57.26
N GLY A 17 -3.17 25.99 -56.85
CA GLY A 17 -2.76 26.85 -55.73
C GLY A 17 -2.91 26.41 -54.25
N GLY A 18 -1.77 26.10 -53.61
CA GLY A 18 -1.43 26.76 -52.33
C GLY A 18 -1.29 25.92 -51.04
N ASP A 19 -0.10 25.36 -50.86
CA ASP A 19 0.71 25.43 -49.62
C ASP A 19 0.18 24.79 -48.32
N ARG A 20 0.58 23.54 -48.03
CA ARG A 20 0.79 23.01 -46.67
C ARG A 20 1.92 21.99 -46.61
N THR A 21 2.84 22.24 -45.68
CA THR A 21 3.93 21.37 -45.25
C THR A 21 3.41 20.04 -44.67
N VAL A 22 4.06 18.95 -45.07
CA VAL A 22 3.83 17.58 -44.58
C VAL A 22 5.01 17.19 -43.70
N GLU A 23 4.75 16.90 -42.42
CA GLU A 23 5.65 16.07 -41.59
C GLU A 23 5.00 14.71 -41.35
N GLY A 24 5.74 13.66 -41.69
CA GLY A 24 5.29 12.29 -41.73
C GLY A 24 5.28 11.60 -40.37
N VAL A 25 4.27 10.76 -40.17
CA VAL A 25 4.18 9.76 -39.10
C VAL A 25 5.11 8.58 -39.44
N THR A 26 6.04 8.26 -38.54
CA THR A 26 6.84 7.02 -38.61
C THR A 26 6.43 6.07 -37.46
N THR A 27 5.90 4.91 -37.82
CA THR A 27 5.70 3.77 -36.90
C THR A 27 7.00 2.96 -36.74
N PRO A 28 7.38 2.48 -35.53
CA PRO A 28 8.59 1.69 -35.34
C PRO A 28 8.43 0.21 -35.76
N PRO A 29 9.53 -0.49 -36.11
CA PRO A 29 9.47 -1.81 -36.74
C PRO A 29 9.33 -2.97 -35.74
N ARG A 30 8.60 -4.01 -36.18
CA ARG A 30 8.28 -5.28 -35.48
C ARG A 30 9.48 -6.11 -34.95
N MET A 31 10.74 -5.70 -35.17
CA MET A 31 11.91 -6.42 -34.64
C MET A 31 12.17 -6.15 -33.14
N LEU A 32 11.79 -4.97 -32.62
CA LEU A 32 12.06 -4.62 -31.22
C LEU A 32 11.25 -5.46 -30.22
N GLN A 33 9.99 -5.79 -30.57
CA GLN A 33 9.10 -6.61 -29.73
C GLN A 33 9.51 -8.08 -29.64
N ARG A 34 10.21 -8.61 -30.67
CA ARG A 34 10.64 -10.02 -30.69
C ARG A 34 11.84 -10.26 -29.78
N ASN A 35 12.72 -9.28 -29.64
CA ASN A 35 13.88 -9.34 -28.75
C ASN A 35 13.50 -9.18 -27.27
N GLN A 36 12.46 -8.38 -26.95
CA GLN A 36 11.93 -8.26 -25.58
C GLN A 36 11.31 -9.57 -25.07
N LYS A 37 10.55 -10.29 -25.90
CA LYS A 37 9.99 -11.61 -25.52
C LYS A 37 11.08 -12.65 -25.25
N LEU A 38 12.18 -12.64 -26.01
CA LEU A 38 13.29 -13.55 -25.81
C LEU A 38 14.04 -13.26 -24.48
N LEU A 39 14.22 -11.98 -24.15
CA LEU A 39 14.83 -11.54 -22.88
C LEU A 39 14.00 -11.96 -21.66
N LEU A 40 12.67 -11.84 -21.72
CA LEU A 40 11.76 -12.28 -20.66
C LEU A 40 11.78 -13.81 -20.46
N GLN A 41 11.90 -14.58 -21.54
CA GLN A 41 11.99 -16.05 -21.46
C GLN A 41 13.33 -16.51 -20.86
N VAL A 42 14.45 -15.84 -21.19
CA VAL A 42 15.77 -16.12 -20.61
C VAL A 42 15.81 -15.73 -19.12
N ALA A 43 15.22 -14.59 -18.74
CA ALA A 43 15.12 -14.18 -17.34
C ALA A 43 14.30 -15.17 -16.49
N SER A 44 13.20 -15.70 -17.05
CA SER A 44 12.36 -16.69 -16.39
C SER A 44 13.08 -18.04 -16.19
N LEU A 45 13.87 -18.47 -17.17
CA LEU A 45 14.68 -19.70 -17.07
C LEU A 45 15.82 -19.56 -16.04
N LEU A 46 16.43 -18.39 -15.94
CA LEU A 46 17.46 -18.10 -14.92
C LEU A 46 16.88 -18.06 -13.51
N LEU A 47 15.68 -17.52 -13.32
CA LEU A 47 14.97 -17.54 -12.03
C LEU A 47 14.62 -18.97 -11.59
N CYS A 48 14.16 -19.82 -12.51
CA CYS A 48 13.90 -21.23 -12.24
C CYS A 48 15.19 -22.02 -11.91
N ALA A 49 16.30 -21.72 -12.58
CA ALA A 49 17.60 -22.33 -12.28
C ALA A 49 18.13 -21.92 -10.89
N CYS A 50 17.95 -20.65 -10.50
CA CYS A 50 18.32 -20.14 -9.18
C CYS A 50 17.45 -20.74 -8.05
N ALA A 51 16.17 -21.02 -8.32
CA ALA A 51 15.29 -21.72 -7.38
C ALA A 51 15.66 -23.21 -7.23
N GLY A 52 16.08 -23.87 -8.32
CA GLY A 52 16.54 -25.27 -8.31
C GLY A 52 17.85 -25.48 -7.54
N LEU A 53 18.75 -24.50 -7.53
CA LEU A 53 20.03 -24.55 -6.78
C LEU A 53 19.87 -24.39 -5.26
N ARG A 54 18.74 -23.85 -4.77
CA ARG A 54 18.43 -23.77 -3.32
C ARG A 54 17.91 -25.09 -2.72
N LEU A 55 17.62 -26.10 -3.55
CA LEU A 55 17.08 -27.40 -3.11
C LEU A 55 18.16 -28.47 -2.83
N LEU A 56 19.46 -28.16 -2.99
CA LEU A 56 20.56 -29.13 -2.89
C LEU A 56 21.50 -28.95 -1.68
N LEU A 57 21.11 -28.21 -0.64
CA LEU A 57 21.88 -28.11 0.60
C LEU A 57 21.12 -28.73 1.79
N PRO A 58 21.69 -29.73 2.52
CA PRO A 58 21.01 -30.36 3.64
C PRO A 58 20.94 -29.43 4.86
N ARG A 59 19.74 -29.35 5.45
CA ARG A 59 19.51 -28.82 6.81
C ARG A 59 20.16 -29.74 7.83
N CYS A 60 20.92 -29.17 8.76
CA CYS A 60 21.20 -29.77 10.07
C CYS A 60 21.18 -28.64 11.09
N LEU A 61 20.28 -28.75 12.07
CA LEU A 61 20.56 -28.56 13.50
C LEU A 61 19.26 -28.77 14.29
N GLU A 62 19.29 -29.77 15.17
CA GLU A 62 18.30 -30.07 16.20
C GLU A 62 18.42 -29.14 17.42
N PRO A 63 17.39 -29.08 18.29
CA PRO A 63 17.24 -28.04 19.29
C PRO A 63 17.96 -28.36 20.60
N THR A 64 18.64 -27.37 21.18
CA THR A 64 19.11 -27.46 22.58
C THR A 64 18.30 -26.55 23.49
N SER A 65 17.70 -27.19 24.48
CA SER A 65 17.01 -26.62 25.64
C SER A 65 17.87 -25.67 26.48
N GLY A 66 17.35 -24.50 26.81
CA GLY A 66 17.85 -23.60 27.86
C GLY A 66 16.68 -23.02 28.66
N ARG A 67 16.63 -23.33 29.96
CA ARG A 67 15.60 -22.92 30.93
C ARG A 67 15.72 -21.43 31.36
N PRO A 68 14.68 -20.88 32.01
CA PRO A 68 14.41 -19.45 32.09
C PRO A 68 15.11 -18.76 33.27
N TRP A 69 15.45 -17.49 33.08
CA TRP A 69 15.68 -16.50 34.13
C TRP A 69 14.37 -15.70 34.22
N GLY A 70 13.70 -15.46 35.34
CA GLY A 70 14.10 -15.38 36.73
C GLY A 70 13.41 -14.12 37.26
N GLU A 71 12.33 -14.30 38.04
CA GLU A 71 11.57 -13.22 38.67
C GLU A 71 12.44 -12.32 39.54
N ALA A 72 12.29 -11.00 39.41
CA ALA A 72 12.55 -10.06 40.49
C ALA A 72 11.56 -8.90 40.38
N GLY A 73 10.67 -8.83 41.36
CA GLY A 73 9.67 -7.78 41.50
C GLY A 73 10.29 -6.40 41.76
N GLY A 74 9.57 -5.40 41.28
CA GLY A 74 9.83 -3.99 41.51
C GLY A 74 8.73 -3.18 40.84
N VAL A 75 7.60 -3.04 41.52
CA VAL A 75 6.56 -2.06 41.16
C VAL A 75 7.21 -0.68 41.22
N GLN A 76 7.41 -0.06 40.06
CA GLN A 76 7.71 1.37 39.98
C GLN A 76 6.48 2.12 39.46
N PRO A 77 6.24 3.35 39.95
CA PRO A 77 4.98 4.04 39.75
C PRO A 77 4.85 4.52 38.31
N SER A 78 3.61 4.50 37.83
CA SER A 78 3.14 5.12 36.61
C SER A 78 3.71 6.54 36.46
N PRO A 79 4.27 6.92 35.29
CA PRO A 79 4.60 8.31 35.06
C PRO A 79 3.31 9.15 35.07
N GLU A 80 3.31 10.19 35.90
CA GLU A 80 2.27 11.22 35.95
C GLU A 80 1.99 11.81 34.57
N PRO A 81 0.75 12.28 34.30
CA PRO A 81 0.34 12.73 32.98
C PRO A 81 1.16 13.94 32.54
N VAL A 82 1.82 13.80 31.39
CA VAL A 82 2.38 14.91 30.63
C VAL A 82 1.24 15.89 30.34
N GLY A 83 1.44 17.15 30.73
CA GLY A 83 0.37 18.12 30.97
C GLY A 83 -0.56 18.39 29.78
N GLU A 84 -1.81 18.67 30.14
CA GLU A 84 -2.94 19.10 29.29
C GLU A 84 -2.70 20.40 28.48
N SER A 85 -1.50 20.97 28.45
CA SER A 85 -1.27 22.30 27.88
C SER A 85 -1.14 22.34 26.35
N THR A 86 -0.96 21.20 25.66
CA THR A 86 -0.93 21.16 24.19
C THR A 86 -2.28 20.80 23.56
N LEU A 87 -3.12 20.01 24.26
CA LEU A 87 -4.47 19.63 23.82
C LEU A 87 -5.44 20.81 23.75
N GLY A 88 -5.32 21.77 24.67
CA GLY A 88 -6.18 22.97 24.71
C GLY A 88 -5.89 24.00 23.61
N SER A 89 -4.72 23.96 22.98
CA SER A 89 -4.28 24.99 22.03
C SER A 89 -4.82 24.80 20.61
N TRP A 90 -5.12 23.55 20.23
CA TRP A 90 -5.62 23.22 18.90
C TRP A 90 -7.14 23.39 18.80
N SER A 91 -7.89 22.87 19.78
CA SER A 91 -9.36 22.92 19.79
C SER A 91 -9.92 24.36 19.81
N GLN A 92 -9.25 25.30 20.48
CA GLN A 92 -9.67 26.70 20.57
C GLN A 92 -9.38 27.54 19.32
N ARG A 93 -8.57 27.06 18.36
CA ARG A 93 -8.20 27.79 17.13
C ARG A 93 -8.94 27.34 15.87
N LEU A 94 -9.91 26.42 16.00
CA LEU A 94 -10.59 25.73 14.89
C LEU A 94 -12.01 26.23 14.55
N THR A 95 -12.41 27.43 15.00
CA THR A 95 -13.76 27.98 14.74
C THR A 95 -13.87 28.67 13.37
N GLY A 96 -13.72 27.91 12.28
CA GLY A 96 -14.04 28.35 10.92
C GLY A 96 -15.41 27.84 10.48
N GLU A 97 -16.14 28.61 9.66
CA GLU A 97 -17.43 28.19 9.10
C GLU A 97 -17.30 26.91 8.26
N VAL A 98 -18.16 25.92 8.53
CA VAL A 98 -18.23 24.65 7.79
C VAL A 98 -18.75 24.93 6.36
N PRO A 99 -18.07 24.45 5.31
CA PRO A 99 -18.54 24.63 3.93
C PRO A 99 -19.94 24.02 3.74
N ARG A 100 -20.84 24.76 3.09
CA ARG A 100 -22.18 24.26 2.73
C ARG A 100 -22.06 23.06 1.78
N ARG A 101 -22.91 22.03 2.01
CA ARG A 101 -23.08 20.84 1.17
C ARG A 101 -23.02 21.17 -0.32
N ASP A 102 -22.20 20.42 -1.06
CA ASP A 102 -22.04 20.54 -2.51
C ASP A 102 -23.36 20.32 -3.27
N GLN A 103 -23.53 21.10 -4.35
CA GLN A 103 -24.68 21.09 -5.25
C GLN A 103 -24.77 19.83 -6.13
N THR A 104 -23.71 19.01 -6.22
CA THR A 104 -23.70 17.77 -7.04
C THR A 104 -24.48 16.60 -6.45
N GLY A 105 -24.68 16.58 -5.12
CA GLY A 105 -25.34 15.46 -4.41
C GLY A 105 -24.50 14.18 -4.30
N VAL A 106 -23.22 14.18 -4.71
CA VAL A 106 -22.29 13.05 -4.59
C VAL A 106 -21.54 13.15 -3.26
N MET A 107 -21.59 12.11 -2.43
CA MET A 107 -20.88 12.08 -1.14
C MET A 107 -19.36 11.97 -1.34
N LYS A 108 -18.58 12.76 -0.60
CA LYS A 108 -17.11 12.56 -0.47
C LYS A 108 -16.81 11.83 0.82
N VAL A 109 -16.14 10.68 0.70
CA VAL A 109 -15.89 9.80 1.85
C VAL A 109 -14.40 9.55 1.98
N VAL A 110 -13.85 9.67 3.18
CA VAL A 110 -12.45 9.32 3.46
C VAL A 110 -12.40 7.93 4.07
N HIS A 111 -11.64 7.02 3.46
CA HIS A 111 -11.39 5.69 4.01
C HIS A 111 -10.30 5.74 5.08
N LEU A 112 -10.57 5.11 6.21
CA LEU A 112 -9.61 4.86 7.27
C LEU A 112 -9.52 3.36 7.50
N ASP A 113 -8.45 2.76 6.97
CA ASP A 113 -8.07 1.38 7.23
C ASP A 113 -7.38 1.32 8.61
N MET A 114 -7.91 0.47 9.50
CA MET A 114 -7.39 0.30 10.87
C MET A 114 -6.43 -0.89 10.98
N LYS A 115 -6.21 -1.67 9.91
CA LYS A 115 -5.34 -2.83 9.88
C LYS A 115 -3.89 -2.46 10.19
N GLY A 116 -3.40 -2.91 11.34
CA GLY A 116 -2.00 -2.77 11.76
C GLY A 116 -1.55 -1.39 12.24
N ALA A 117 -1.90 -0.31 11.54
CA ALA A 117 -1.55 1.07 11.92
C ALA A 117 -2.79 1.92 12.25
N ALA A 118 -3.68 1.40 13.09
CA ALA A 118 -4.79 2.17 13.62
C ALA A 118 -4.30 3.37 14.45
N PRO A 119 -4.74 4.60 14.15
CA PRO A 119 -4.43 5.75 14.98
C PRO A 119 -5.16 5.67 16.33
N ARG A 120 -4.64 6.35 17.35
CA ARG A 120 -5.34 6.52 18.62
C ARG A 120 -6.59 7.40 18.44
N VAL A 121 -7.58 7.21 19.30
CA VAL A 121 -8.79 8.06 19.31
C VAL A 121 -8.46 9.55 19.47
N SER A 122 -7.42 9.88 20.25
CA SER A 122 -6.92 11.26 20.43
C SER A 122 -6.39 11.89 19.13
N TYR A 123 -5.90 11.08 18.19
CA TYR A 123 -5.52 11.56 16.86
C TYR A 123 -6.75 11.76 15.98
N LEU A 124 -7.72 10.85 16.02
CA LEU A 124 -8.99 10.98 15.30
C LEU A 124 -9.78 12.23 15.73
N GLU A 125 -9.72 12.60 17.00
CA GLU A 125 -10.30 13.84 17.54
C GLU A 125 -9.74 15.11 16.88
N GLN A 126 -8.49 15.08 16.45
CA GLN A 126 -7.85 16.18 15.73
C GLN A 126 -8.06 16.07 14.21
N LEU A 127 -8.08 14.85 13.68
CA LEU A 127 -8.23 14.57 12.25
C LEU A 127 -9.63 14.90 11.73
N PHE A 128 -10.69 14.51 12.43
CA PHE A 128 -12.07 14.69 11.95
C PHE A 128 -12.46 16.16 11.69
N PRO A 129 -12.09 17.14 12.54
CA PRO A 129 -12.25 18.55 12.22
C PRO A 129 -11.54 18.97 10.93
N LEU A 130 -10.33 18.43 10.67
CA LEU A 130 -9.63 18.69 9.42
C LEU A 130 -10.39 18.10 8.22
N LEU A 131 -10.85 16.85 8.30
CA LEU A 131 -11.63 16.22 7.22
C LEU A 131 -12.91 17.00 6.89
N SER A 132 -13.62 17.46 7.92
CA SER A 132 -14.83 18.28 7.78
C SER A 132 -14.55 19.60 7.07
N ARG A 133 -13.49 20.33 7.47
CA ARG A 133 -13.06 21.58 6.80
C ARG A 133 -12.60 21.36 5.36
N LEU A 134 -11.98 20.21 5.09
CA LEU A 134 -11.61 19.80 3.74
C LEU A 134 -12.83 19.37 2.89
N GLY A 135 -14.03 19.26 3.49
CA GLY A 135 -15.28 19.00 2.77
C GLY A 135 -15.66 17.52 2.64
N ALA A 136 -15.18 16.65 3.53
CA ALA A 136 -15.68 15.27 3.62
C ALA A 136 -17.10 15.23 4.20
N ASP A 137 -17.94 14.33 3.68
CA ASP A 137 -19.29 14.05 4.17
C ASP A 137 -19.34 12.85 5.13
N ALA A 138 -18.37 11.94 5.00
CA ALA A 138 -18.34 10.69 5.76
C ALA A 138 -16.92 10.12 5.90
N VAL A 139 -16.78 9.20 6.84
CA VAL A 139 -15.62 8.31 6.97
C VAL A 139 -16.06 6.86 6.77
N LEU A 140 -15.36 6.14 5.90
CA LEU A 140 -15.48 4.69 5.76
C LEU A 140 -14.42 4.07 6.67
N ILE A 141 -14.82 3.26 7.63
CA ILE A 141 -13.90 2.69 8.63
C ILE A 141 -13.87 1.17 8.47
N GLU A 142 -12.73 0.65 8.02
CA GLU A 142 -12.44 -0.78 7.99
C GLU A 142 -11.77 -1.18 9.30
N TYR A 143 -12.49 -1.92 10.14
CA TYR A 143 -12.06 -2.19 11.51
C TYR A 143 -11.17 -3.42 11.67
N GLU A 144 -11.51 -4.52 10.97
CA GLU A 144 -10.87 -5.84 11.14
C GLU A 144 -10.58 -6.21 12.61
N ASP A 145 -9.32 -6.49 12.99
CA ASP A 145 -8.92 -6.90 14.34
C ASP A 145 -8.84 -5.75 15.36
N MET A 146 -9.09 -4.50 14.93
CA MET A 146 -9.19 -3.36 15.84
C MET A 146 -10.59 -3.18 16.44
N PHE A 147 -11.58 -3.94 16.00
CA PHE A 147 -12.92 -3.90 16.60
C PHE A 147 -12.95 -4.65 17.95
N PRO A 148 -13.69 -4.15 18.98
CA PRO A 148 -13.85 -4.81 20.29
C PRO A 148 -14.74 -6.06 20.26
N PHE A 149 -14.37 -7.06 19.46
CA PHE A 149 -15.10 -8.34 19.44
C PHE A 149 -15.12 -9.00 20.82
N HIS A 150 -16.20 -9.69 21.15
CA HIS A 150 -16.37 -10.34 22.45
C HIS A 150 -16.92 -11.76 22.33
N GLY A 151 -16.86 -12.49 23.44
CA GLY A 151 -17.30 -13.88 23.51
C GLY A 151 -16.41 -14.77 22.64
N GLU A 152 -17.01 -15.60 21.79
CA GLU A 152 -16.26 -16.54 20.94
C GLU A 152 -15.35 -15.88 19.90
N LEU A 153 -15.56 -14.59 19.62
CA LEU A 153 -14.79 -13.77 18.68
C LEU A 153 -13.72 -12.93 19.38
N GLU A 154 -13.60 -13.00 20.70
CA GLU A 154 -12.63 -12.23 21.49
C GLU A 154 -11.17 -12.45 21.03
N LEU A 155 -10.86 -13.67 20.58
CA LEU A 155 -9.54 -14.05 20.08
C LEU A 155 -9.11 -13.30 18.82
N LEU A 156 -10.05 -12.69 18.09
CA LEU A 156 -9.78 -11.94 16.86
C LEU A 156 -9.20 -10.56 17.12
N ARG A 157 -9.29 -10.06 18.35
CA ARG A 157 -8.85 -8.71 18.68
C ARG A 157 -7.33 -8.62 18.67
N SER A 158 -6.84 -7.53 18.10
CA SER A 158 -5.52 -7.02 18.42
C SER A 158 -5.42 -6.76 19.94
N PRO A 159 -4.26 -6.97 20.59
CA PRO A 159 -4.01 -6.50 21.95
C PRO A 159 -4.23 -4.99 22.15
N HIS A 160 -4.22 -4.22 21.05
CA HIS A 160 -4.47 -2.78 21.02
C HIS A 160 -5.81 -2.41 20.39
N SER A 161 -6.74 -3.37 20.23
CA SER A 161 -8.08 -3.10 19.69
C SER A 161 -8.78 -1.98 20.46
N TYR A 162 -9.57 -1.17 19.76
CA TYR A 162 -10.42 -0.17 20.40
C TYR A 162 -11.36 -0.83 21.41
N SER A 163 -11.67 -0.13 22.50
CA SER A 163 -12.76 -0.52 23.40
C SER A 163 -14.13 -0.14 22.82
N LYS A 164 -15.22 -0.65 23.40
CA LYS A 164 -16.58 -0.21 23.02
C LYS A 164 -16.77 1.30 23.20
N HIS A 165 -16.23 1.85 24.29
CA HIS A 165 -16.24 3.28 24.54
C HIS A 165 -15.46 4.07 23.47
N ASP A 166 -14.35 3.52 22.96
CA ASP A 166 -13.61 4.16 21.87
C ASP A 166 -14.44 4.20 20.58
N ILE A 167 -15.15 3.13 20.23
CA ILE A 167 -16.06 3.10 19.06
C ILE A 167 -17.20 4.12 19.22
N GLU A 168 -17.79 4.22 20.42
CA GLU A 168 -18.78 5.24 20.74
C GLU A 168 -18.18 6.66 20.61
N ARG A 169 -16.98 6.89 21.13
CA ARG A 169 -16.28 8.18 21.06
C ARG A 169 -15.96 8.56 19.62
N ILE A 170 -15.51 7.63 18.79
CA ILE A 170 -15.26 7.85 17.35
C ILE A 170 -16.54 8.31 16.65
N GLN A 171 -17.67 7.64 16.89
CA GLN A 171 -18.96 8.04 16.30
C GLN A 171 -19.44 9.41 16.79
N GLN A 172 -19.23 9.73 18.08
CA GLN A 172 -19.53 11.06 18.62
C GLN A 172 -18.66 12.14 17.96
N LEU A 173 -17.36 11.90 17.84
CA LEU A 173 -16.42 12.81 17.17
C LEU A 173 -16.83 13.03 15.71
N ALA A 174 -17.20 11.97 14.98
CA ALA A 174 -17.66 12.08 13.60
C ALA A 174 -18.93 12.95 13.51
N THR A 175 -19.92 12.69 14.37
CA THR A 175 -21.18 13.45 14.44
C THR A 175 -20.93 14.93 14.74
N GLN A 176 -20.05 15.23 15.71
CA GLN A 176 -19.66 16.59 16.07
C GLN A 176 -19.02 17.37 14.91
N ASN A 177 -18.41 16.65 13.97
CA ASN A 177 -17.77 17.21 12.78
C ASN A 177 -18.60 17.02 11.49
N HIS A 178 -19.89 16.68 11.63
CA HIS A 178 -20.81 16.46 10.51
C HIS A 178 -20.39 15.35 9.53
N LEU A 179 -19.64 14.36 10.02
CA LEU A 179 -19.21 13.18 9.27
C LEU A 179 -20.13 12.00 9.60
N GLU A 180 -20.65 11.32 8.58
CA GLU A 180 -21.29 10.02 8.74
C GLU A 180 -20.23 8.91 8.89
N VAL A 181 -20.49 7.89 9.72
CA VAL A 181 -19.62 6.71 9.84
C VAL A 181 -20.21 5.54 9.06
N ILE A 182 -19.43 5.04 8.10
CA ILE A 182 -19.75 3.85 7.31
C ILE A 182 -18.81 2.72 7.75
N PRO A 183 -19.27 1.72 8.51
CA PRO A 183 -18.45 0.55 8.82
C PRO A 183 -18.19 -0.30 7.57
N LEU A 184 -16.94 -0.75 7.40
CA LEU A 184 -16.54 -1.78 6.45
C LEU A 184 -16.11 -3.03 7.21
N VAL A 185 -16.70 -4.17 6.83
CA VAL A 185 -16.36 -5.49 7.38
C VAL A 185 -16.15 -6.44 6.21
N GLN A 186 -15.00 -7.09 6.15
CA GLN A 186 -14.74 -8.13 5.17
C GLN A 186 -15.64 -9.35 5.41
N THR A 187 -16.18 -9.92 4.34
CA THR A 187 -17.13 -11.06 4.43
C THR A 187 -16.81 -12.22 3.49
N PHE A 188 -15.69 -12.16 2.75
CA PHE A 188 -15.34 -13.24 1.83
C PHE A 188 -13.83 -13.38 1.56
N GLY A 189 -13.25 -12.48 0.78
CA GLY A 189 -11.80 -12.28 0.67
C GLY A 189 -11.29 -11.39 1.81
N HIS A 190 -9.97 -11.14 1.82
CA HIS A 190 -9.29 -10.36 2.86
C HIS A 190 -9.66 -10.78 4.29
N PHE A 191 -9.84 -12.08 4.50
CA PHE A 191 -10.36 -12.64 5.74
C PHE A 191 -9.25 -13.20 6.65
N GLU A 192 -7.99 -12.82 6.40
CA GLU A 192 -6.79 -13.27 7.10
C GLU A 192 -6.85 -12.97 8.60
N PHE A 193 -7.44 -11.83 8.99
CA PHE A 193 -7.57 -11.45 10.40
C PHE A 193 -8.35 -12.49 11.21
N VAL A 194 -9.23 -13.25 10.56
CA VAL A 194 -9.98 -14.36 11.17
C VAL A 194 -9.30 -15.69 10.90
N LEU A 195 -9.00 -15.98 9.64
CA LEU A 195 -8.55 -17.30 9.21
C LEU A 195 -7.10 -17.60 9.60
N LYS A 196 -6.31 -16.62 10.07
CA LYS A 196 -4.99 -16.89 10.68
C LYS A 196 -5.09 -17.76 11.94
N HIS A 197 -6.20 -17.68 12.67
CA HIS A 197 -6.38 -18.41 13.92
C HIS A 197 -6.83 -19.86 13.71
N GLU A 198 -6.17 -20.80 14.39
CA GLU A 198 -6.42 -22.25 14.28
C GLU A 198 -7.89 -22.64 14.41
N LYS A 199 -8.63 -21.97 15.30
CA LYS A 199 -10.08 -22.17 15.48
C LYS A 199 -10.89 -22.07 14.18
N PHE A 200 -10.45 -21.20 13.25
CA PHE A 200 -11.17 -20.89 12.02
C PHE A 200 -10.55 -21.51 10.77
N TRP A 201 -9.46 -22.29 10.89
CA TRP A 201 -8.85 -22.99 9.75
C TRP A 201 -9.84 -23.86 8.95
N PRO A 202 -10.78 -24.60 9.59
CA PRO A 202 -11.77 -25.39 8.84
C PRO A 202 -12.70 -24.56 7.92
N LEU A 203 -12.70 -23.23 8.05
CA LEU A 203 -13.52 -22.33 7.23
C LEU A 203 -12.77 -21.75 6.03
N ARG A 204 -11.50 -22.10 5.82
CA ARG A 204 -10.72 -21.66 4.65
C ARG A 204 -11.20 -22.36 3.38
N GLU A 205 -11.25 -21.63 2.28
CA GLU A 205 -11.50 -22.18 0.93
C GLU A 205 -10.41 -23.18 0.54
N VAL A 206 -9.15 -22.77 0.72
CA VAL A 206 -7.99 -23.64 0.54
C VAL A 206 -7.24 -23.69 1.86
N ASP A 207 -7.05 -24.88 2.41
CA ASP A 207 -6.44 -25.11 3.74
C ASP A 207 -5.15 -24.30 3.98
N ARG A 208 -4.30 -24.21 2.96
CA ARG A 208 -3.01 -23.49 3.01
C ARG A 208 -3.15 -21.96 3.06
N TYR A 209 -4.24 -21.39 2.55
CA TYR A 209 -4.36 -19.95 2.32
C TYR A 209 -5.41 -19.33 3.27
N PRO A 210 -5.00 -18.38 4.14
CA PRO A 210 -5.90 -17.75 5.10
C PRO A 210 -6.69 -16.58 4.52
N SER A 211 -6.75 -16.39 3.20
CA SER A 211 -7.36 -15.18 2.60
C SER A 211 -8.86 -15.26 2.39
N THR A 212 -9.37 -16.48 2.16
CA THR A 212 -10.69 -16.66 1.55
C THR A 212 -11.52 -17.68 2.32
N LEU A 213 -12.75 -17.29 2.67
CA LEU A 213 -13.73 -18.19 3.28
C LEU A 213 -14.22 -19.25 2.29
N ASN A 214 -14.42 -20.47 2.78
CA ASN A 214 -15.22 -21.49 2.10
C ASN A 214 -16.71 -21.16 2.31
N PRO A 215 -17.47 -20.80 1.26
CA PRO A 215 -18.89 -20.43 1.40
C PRO A 215 -19.78 -21.62 1.77
N HIS A 216 -19.29 -22.86 1.64
CA HIS A 216 -20.03 -24.08 1.93
C HIS A 216 -19.69 -24.72 3.28
N ALA A 217 -18.66 -24.23 3.98
CA ALA A 217 -18.35 -24.70 5.31
C ALA A 217 -19.47 -24.30 6.29
N ALA A 218 -19.97 -25.26 7.09
CA ALA A 218 -21.14 -25.06 7.95
C ALA A 218 -20.99 -23.92 8.97
N GLY A 219 -19.76 -23.57 9.36
CA GLY A 219 -19.47 -22.49 10.30
C GLY A 219 -19.37 -21.09 9.68
N THR A 220 -19.34 -20.97 8.35
CA THR A 220 -19.11 -19.69 7.65
C THR A 220 -20.21 -18.67 7.95
N MET A 221 -21.47 -19.01 7.68
CA MET A 221 -22.58 -18.09 7.91
C MET A 221 -22.85 -17.80 9.40
N PRO A 222 -22.78 -18.78 10.33
CA PRO A 222 -22.81 -18.48 11.77
C PRO A 222 -21.75 -17.46 12.21
N LEU A 223 -20.51 -17.62 11.73
CA LEU A 223 -19.41 -16.69 12.00
C LEU A 223 -19.70 -15.29 11.45
N LEU A 224 -20.10 -15.18 10.18
CA LEU A 224 -20.43 -13.89 9.56
C LEU A 224 -21.59 -13.19 10.27
N ARG A 225 -22.64 -13.93 10.67
CA ARG A 225 -23.77 -13.38 11.43
C ARG A 225 -23.33 -12.84 12.79
N ALA A 226 -22.40 -13.52 13.47
CA ALA A 226 -21.85 -13.06 14.74
C ALA A 226 -20.98 -11.80 14.58
N LEU A 227 -20.07 -11.79 13.59
CA LEU A 227 -19.19 -10.65 13.29
C LEU A 227 -20.00 -9.40 12.93
N LEU A 228 -20.85 -9.51 11.91
CA LEU A 228 -21.67 -8.41 11.41
C LEU A 228 -22.69 -7.95 12.45
N GLY A 229 -23.23 -8.88 13.25
CA GLY A 229 -24.13 -8.57 14.36
C GLY A 229 -23.47 -7.66 15.40
N GLN A 230 -22.26 -8.01 15.86
CA GLN A 230 -21.53 -7.19 16.83
C GLN A 230 -21.18 -5.80 16.29
N VAL A 231 -20.80 -5.69 15.00
CA VAL A 231 -20.49 -4.39 14.37
C VAL A 231 -21.74 -3.51 14.28
N LEU A 232 -22.87 -4.06 13.83
CA LEU A 232 -24.14 -3.33 13.76
C LEU A 232 -24.66 -2.92 15.13
N ASP A 233 -24.48 -3.75 16.16
CA ASP A 233 -24.87 -3.41 17.53
C ASP A 233 -24.09 -2.21 18.08
N GLN A 234 -22.87 -1.97 17.61
CA GLN A 234 -22.09 -0.77 17.93
C GLN A 234 -22.34 0.41 16.98
N HIS A 235 -23.05 0.20 15.86
CA HIS A 235 -23.39 1.24 14.89
C HIS A 235 -24.92 1.35 14.66
N PRO A 236 -25.73 1.57 15.72
CA PRO A 236 -27.20 1.47 15.64
C PRO A 236 -27.86 2.52 14.74
N HIS A 237 -27.14 3.57 14.36
CA HIS A 237 -27.63 4.68 13.54
C HIS A 237 -27.02 4.71 12.13
N THR A 238 -26.22 3.72 11.76
CA THR A 238 -25.58 3.72 10.46
C THR A 238 -26.59 3.50 9.34
N ARG A 239 -26.48 4.29 8.27
CA ARG A 239 -27.33 4.15 7.08
C ARG A 239 -26.68 3.30 5.99
N TRP A 240 -25.38 3.07 6.11
CA TRP A 240 -24.56 2.37 5.13
C TRP A 240 -23.68 1.35 5.81
N LEU A 241 -23.47 0.20 5.17
CA LEU A 241 -22.46 -0.76 5.59
C LEU A 241 -21.79 -1.36 4.36
N HIS A 242 -20.46 -1.41 4.37
CA HIS A 242 -19.68 -2.00 3.30
C HIS A 242 -19.29 -3.45 3.69
N VAL A 243 -19.68 -4.42 2.87
CA VAL A 243 -19.47 -5.86 3.16
C VAL A 243 -18.16 -6.42 2.60
N GLY A 244 -17.34 -5.57 1.98
CA GLY A 244 -16.08 -5.98 1.35
C GLY A 244 -16.37 -6.85 0.13
N ALA A 245 -15.95 -8.12 0.24
CA ALA A 245 -16.18 -9.18 -0.76
C ALA A 245 -15.41 -9.00 -2.08
N ASP A 246 -14.27 -8.34 -1.99
CA ASP A 246 -13.25 -8.22 -3.02
C ASP A 246 -12.28 -9.41 -3.02
N GLU A 247 -11.52 -9.54 -4.11
CA GLU A 247 -10.27 -10.31 -4.17
C GLU A 247 -10.38 -11.74 -3.62
N VAL A 248 -11.48 -12.40 -3.98
CA VAL A 248 -11.82 -13.77 -3.55
C VAL A 248 -11.00 -14.80 -4.33
N PHE A 249 -9.69 -14.80 -4.13
CA PHE A 249 -8.76 -15.70 -4.79
C PHE A 249 -9.02 -17.17 -4.41
N HIS A 250 -8.68 -18.09 -5.32
CA HIS A 250 -8.82 -19.54 -5.12
C HIS A 250 -10.24 -20.07 -4.87
N LEU A 251 -11.28 -19.24 -5.07
CA LEU A 251 -12.67 -19.69 -4.95
C LEU A 251 -12.96 -20.85 -5.91
N GLY A 252 -13.51 -21.94 -5.38
CA GLY A 252 -13.80 -23.14 -6.16
C GLY A 252 -12.71 -24.21 -6.09
N GLU A 253 -11.57 -23.93 -5.45
CA GLU A 253 -10.47 -24.88 -5.33
C GLU A 253 -10.61 -25.84 -4.12
N GLY A 254 -11.41 -25.46 -3.12
CA GLY A 254 -11.68 -26.26 -1.92
C GLY A 254 -12.49 -27.53 -2.21
N ALA A 255 -12.38 -28.55 -1.35
CA ALA A 255 -13.07 -29.83 -1.56
C ALA A 255 -14.61 -29.67 -1.63
N ASP A 256 -15.18 -28.88 -0.71
CA ASP A 256 -16.63 -28.62 -0.68
C ASP A 256 -17.09 -27.80 -1.88
N SER A 257 -16.32 -26.75 -2.21
CA SER A 257 -16.56 -25.88 -3.35
C SER A 257 -16.47 -26.62 -4.68
N ARG A 258 -15.47 -27.50 -4.87
CA ARG A 258 -15.39 -28.41 -6.03
C ARG A 258 -16.59 -29.35 -6.10
N ALA A 259 -16.98 -29.95 -4.98
CA ALA A 259 -18.14 -30.84 -4.95
C ALA A 259 -19.43 -30.08 -5.32
N TRP A 260 -19.57 -28.83 -4.86
CA TRP A 260 -20.70 -27.97 -5.24
C TRP A 260 -20.66 -27.61 -6.74
N LEU A 261 -19.51 -27.22 -7.28
CA LEU A 261 -19.32 -26.87 -8.69
C LEU A 261 -19.68 -28.03 -9.63
N LEU A 262 -19.27 -29.25 -9.30
CA LEU A 262 -19.60 -30.45 -10.08
C LEU A 262 -21.12 -30.68 -10.19
N ARG A 263 -21.91 -30.21 -9.22
CA ARG A 263 -23.38 -30.32 -9.23
C ARG A 263 -24.08 -29.13 -9.89
N HIS A 264 -23.38 -28.01 -10.09
CA HIS A 264 -23.96 -26.74 -10.54
C HIS A 264 -23.26 -26.18 -11.80
N GLY A 265 -22.69 -27.06 -12.62
CA GLY A 265 -22.18 -26.71 -13.95
C GLY A 265 -20.86 -25.92 -13.95
N GLU A 266 -20.03 -26.07 -12.93
CA GLU A 266 -18.70 -25.44 -12.81
C GLU A 266 -18.73 -23.89 -12.82
N ASP A 267 -19.84 -23.29 -12.39
CA ASP A 267 -20.00 -21.83 -12.33
C ASP A 267 -19.54 -21.23 -10.98
N VAL A 268 -18.27 -20.83 -10.93
CA VAL A 268 -17.69 -20.10 -9.77
C VAL A 268 -18.35 -18.75 -9.55
N GLY A 269 -18.84 -18.10 -10.62
CA GLY A 269 -19.54 -16.82 -10.53
C GLY A 269 -20.85 -16.95 -9.77
N HIS A 270 -21.62 -18.00 -10.07
CA HIS A 270 -22.85 -18.31 -9.33
C HIS A 270 -22.57 -18.64 -7.87
N MET A 271 -21.47 -19.34 -7.57
CA MET A 271 -21.04 -19.58 -6.17
C MET A 271 -20.79 -18.27 -5.42
N TYR A 272 -20.04 -17.33 -6.03
CA TYR A 272 -19.79 -16.02 -5.44
C TYR A 272 -21.11 -15.26 -5.18
N LEU A 273 -21.99 -15.20 -6.19
CA LEU A 273 -23.27 -14.51 -6.09
C LEU A 273 -24.17 -15.11 -5.00
N ASN A 274 -24.17 -16.43 -4.83
CA ASN A 274 -24.95 -17.09 -3.79
C ASN A 274 -24.47 -16.72 -2.38
N HIS A 275 -23.15 -16.72 -2.15
CA HIS A 275 -22.58 -16.30 -0.86
C HIS A 275 -22.91 -14.84 -0.54
N VAL A 276 -22.61 -13.93 -1.47
CA VAL A 276 -22.90 -12.49 -1.28
C VAL A 276 -24.38 -12.25 -1.05
N ARG A 277 -25.26 -12.91 -1.82
CA ARG A 277 -26.71 -12.84 -1.64
C ARG A 277 -27.13 -13.23 -0.23
N GLU A 278 -26.57 -14.29 0.34
CA GLU A 278 -26.92 -14.72 1.69
C GLU A 278 -26.52 -13.67 2.75
N VAL A 279 -25.31 -13.12 2.63
CA VAL A 279 -24.79 -12.06 3.50
C VAL A 279 -25.68 -10.81 3.44
N VAL A 280 -25.94 -10.28 2.24
CA VAL A 280 -26.75 -9.04 2.09
C VAL A 280 -28.20 -9.25 2.50
N THR A 281 -28.78 -10.43 2.24
CA THR A 281 -30.15 -10.77 2.68
C THR A 281 -30.26 -10.80 4.19
N PHE A 282 -29.27 -11.39 4.88
CA PHE A 282 -29.20 -11.37 6.34
C PHE A 282 -29.15 -9.94 6.89
N LEU A 283 -28.30 -9.09 6.33
CA LEU A 283 -28.13 -7.70 6.76
C LEU A 283 -29.40 -6.89 6.54
N SER A 284 -30.03 -7.01 5.38
CA SER A 284 -31.30 -6.33 5.07
C SER A 284 -32.43 -6.74 6.02
N TRP A 285 -32.46 -7.99 6.47
CA TRP A 285 -33.41 -8.46 7.48
C TRP A 285 -33.06 -7.94 8.90
N ARG A 286 -31.77 -7.97 9.27
CA ARG A 286 -31.30 -7.59 10.60
C ARG A 286 -31.40 -6.08 10.88
N HIS A 287 -31.23 -5.26 9.84
CA HIS A 287 -31.34 -3.81 9.94
C HIS A 287 -32.12 -3.23 8.73
N PRO A 288 -33.46 -3.22 8.80
CA PRO A 288 -34.29 -2.72 7.71
C PRO A 288 -33.97 -1.26 7.36
N GLY A 289 -33.78 -0.99 6.06
CA GLY A 289 -33.41 0.34 5.56
C GLY A 289 -31.91 0.61 5.45
N LEU A 290 -31.07 -0.31 5.93
CA LEU A 290 -29.63 -0.27 5.71
C LEU A 290 -29.30 -0.39 4.22
N ARG A 291 -28.49 0.53 3.70
CA ARG A 291 -27.96 0.46 2.34
C ARG A 291 -26.61 -0.24 2.36
N LEU A 292 -26.42 -1.22 1.48
CA LEU A 292 -25.22 -2.04 1.47
C LEU A 292 -24.31 -1.66 0.31
N LEU A 293 -23.00 -1.73 0.56
CA LEU A 293 -21.95 -1.49 -0.41
C LEU A 293 -21.08 -2.74 -0.52
N LEU A 294 -20.56 -3.02 -1.70
CA LEU A 294 -19.56 -4.07 -1.92
C LEU A 294 -18.55 -3.62 -2.97
N TRP A 295 -17.34 -4.15 -2.90
CA TRP A 295 -16.35 -3.96 -3.96
C TRP A 295 -16.79 -4.68 -5.24
N ASP A 296 -16.48 -4.10 -6.40
CA ASP A 296 -17.05 -4.52 -7.67
C ASP A 296 -16.18 -5.50 -8.48
N ASP A 297 -14.92 -5.72 -8.10
CA ASP A 297 -13.88 -6.37 -8.91
C ASP A 297 -14.28 -7.77 -9.38
N VAL A 298 -14.88 -8.59 -8.50
CA VAL A 298 -15.40 -9.90 -8.88
C VAL A 298 -16.62 -9.77 -9.80
N LEU A 299 -17.52 -8.82 -9.52
CA LEU A 299 -18.71 -8.57 -10.35
C LEU A 299 -18.35 -8.19 -11.79
N ARG A 300 -17.20 -7.55 -12.05
CA ARG A 300 -16.77 -7.14 -13.40
C ARG A 300 -16.73 -8.32 -14.38
N ARG A 301 -16.38 -9.52 -13.91
CA ARG A 301 -16.21 -10.72 -14.75
C ARG A 301 -17.51 -11.50 -14.98
N LEU A 302 -18.57 -11.20 -14.24
CA LEU A 302 -19.82 -11.97 -14.28
C LEU A 302 -20.77 -11.50 -15.40
N PRO A 303 -21.57 -12.37 -16.03
CA PRO A 303 -22.58 -11.94 -16.99
C PRO A 303 -23.66 -11.03 -16.35
N PRO A 304 -24.17 -10.00 -17.06
CA PRO A 304 -25.22 -9.11 -16.52
C PRO A 304 -26.45 -9.85 -16.00
N GLN A 305 -26.91 -10.86 -16.77
CA GLN A 305 -28.07 -11.66 -16.42
C GLN A 305 -27.87 -12.42 -15.09
N ALA A 306 -26.70 -13.02 -14.86
CA ALA A 306 -26.41 -13.73 -13.62
C ALA A 306 -26.44 -12.77 -12.41
N VAL A 307 -25.89 -11.56 -12.58
CA VAL A 307 -25.93 -10.53 -11.53
C VAL A 307 -27.36 -10.06 -11.28
N GLN A 308 -28.17 -9.88 -12.33
CA GLN A 308 -29.58 -9.51 -12.20
C GLN A 308 -30.40 -10.58 -11.46
N GLU A 309 -30.25 -11.85 -11.84
CA GLU A 309 -30.96 -13.00 -11.25
C GLU A 309 -30.57 -13.28 -9.80
N SER A 310 -29.36 -12.84 -9.39
CA SER A 310 -28.91 -12.96 -8.00
C SER A 310 -29.76 -12.15 -7.01
N GLY A 311 -30.43 -11.09 -7.45
CA GLY A 311 -31.16 -10.17 -6.59
C GLY A 311 -30.29 -9.18 -5.80
N ILE A 312 -28.96 -9.24 -5.93
CA ILE A 312 -28.02 -8.30 -5.30
C ILE A 312 -28.29 -6.84 -5.70
N PRO A 313 -28.63 -6.51 -6.97
CA PRO A 313 -28.84 -5.12 -7.38
C PRO A 313 -29.99 -4.38 -6.68
N GLN A 314 -30.86 -5.09 -5.96
CA GLN A 314 -31.92 -4.48 -5.15
C GLN A 314 -31.51 -4.27 -3.68
N LEU A 315 -30.40 -4.87 -3.25
CA LEU A 315 -29.97 -4.91 -1.85
C LEU A 315 -28.65 -4.16 -1.62
N ALA A 316 -27.76 -4.11 -2.61
CA ALA A 316 -26.44 -3.47 -2.48
C ALA A 316 -26.04 -2.70 -3.74
N ASP A 317 -25.21 -1.67 -3.56
CA ASP A 317 -24.61 -0.88 -4.64
C ASP A 317 -23.11 -1.23 -4.80
N PRO A 318 -22.61 -1.43 -6.04
CA PRO A 318 -21.21 -1.74 -6.29
C PRO A 318 -20.34 -0.49 -6.15
N MET A 319 -19.17 -0.66 -5.53
CA MET A 319 -18.12 0.34 -5.39
C MET A 319 -16.94 0.00 -6.30
N MET A 320 -16.74 0.84 -7.31
CA MET A 320 -15.74 0.67 -8.35
C MET A 320 -14.40 1.22 -7.93
N TRP A 321 -13.40 0.36 -7.75
CA TRP A 321 -12.05 0.78 -7.37
C TRP A 321 -11.04 0.62 -8.52
N PHE A 322 -10.31 1.69 -8.81
CA PHE A 322 -9.19 1.74 -9.75
C PHE A 322 -8.23 2.82 -9.28
N TYR A 323 -6.96 2.45 -9.12
CA TYR A 323 -5.96 3.34 -8.53
C TYR A 323 -4.94 3.88 -9.53
N ASP A 324 -4.96 3.39 -10.78
CA ASP A 324 -4.11 3.90 -11.83
C ASP A 324 -4.33 5.41 -12.06
N PRO A 325 -3.25 6.18 -12.32
CA PRO A 325 -3.35 7.62 -12.49
C PRO A 325 -4.07 8.02 -13.80
N ASP A 326 -3.97 7.18 -14.83
CA ASP A 326 -4.66 7.37 -16.12
C ASP A 326 -5.65 6.24 -16.36
N LEU A 327 -6.91 6.50 -16.00
CA LEU A 327 -7.98 5.51 -16.14
C LEU A 327 -8.48 5.43 -17.59
N ASP A 328 -8.71 4.22 -18.09
CA ASP A 328 -9.47 3.99 -19.33
C ASP A 328 -10.95 4.30 -19.09
N THR A 329 -11.35 5.55 -19.38
CA THR A 329 -12.71 6.04 -19.17
C THR A 329 -13.75 5.29 -20.00
N ASP A 330 -13.37 4.76 -21.16
CA ASP A 330 -14.28 4.00 -22.03
C ASP A 330 -14.53 2.61 -21.46
N GLN A 331 -13.48 1.95 -20.95
CA GLN A 331 -13.61 0.69 -20.22
C GLN A 331 -14.51 0.86 -19.00
N ILE A 332 -14.27 1.88 -18.17
CA ILE A 332 -15.09 2.16 -16.99
C ILE A 332 -16.54 2.44 -17.40
N GLY A 333 -16.76 3.22 -18.47
CA GLY A 333 -18.10 3.47 -19.02
C GLY A 333 -18.85 2.20 -19.43
N ARG A 334 -18.16 1.23 -20.06
CA ARG A 334 -18.75 -0.09 -20.38
C ARG A 334 -19.13 -0.88 -19.14
N ILE A 335 -18.32 -0.84 -18.09
CA ILE A 335 -18.63 -1.52 -16.81
C ILE A 335 -19.85 -0.87 -16.14
N ILE A 336 -19.94 0.46 -16.14
CA ILE A 336 -21.10 1.18 -15.59
C ILE A 336 -22.39 0.83 -16.38
N ALA A 337 -22.32 0.78 -17.71
CA ALA A 337 -23.45 0.39 -18.55
C ALA A 337 -23.92 -1.04 -18.25
N LYS A 338 -22.98 -1.97 -18.08
CA LYS A 338 -23.25 -3.35 -17.66
C LYS A 338 -23.93 -3.40 -16.28
N TYR A 339 -23.54 -2.57 -15.32
CA TYR A 339 -24.21 -2.51 -14.02
C TYR A 339 -25.64 -1.96 -14.13
N ALA A 340 -25.87 -0.96 -14.98
CA ALA A 340 -27.22 -0.48 -15.26
C ALA A 340 -28.10 -1.59 -15.88
N GLU A 341 -27.56 -2.35 -16.84
CA GLU A 341 -28.22 -3.52 -17.45
C GLU A 341 -28.52 -4.62 -16.43
N SER A 342 -27.60 -4.85 -15.49
CA SER A 342 -27.76 -5.82 -14.40
C SER A 342 -28.84 -5.41 -13.39
N GLY A 343 -29.35 -4.18 -13.46
CA GLY A 343 -30.43 -3.66 -12.61
C GLY A 343 -29.99 -2.78 -11.44
N PHE A 344 -28.69 -2.44 -11.33
CA PHE A 344 -28.23 -1.49 -10.32
C PHE A 344 -28.73 -0.08 -10.63
N ARG A 345 -29.11 0.65 -9.58
CA ARG A 345 -29.58 2.04 -9.68
C ARG A 345 -28.53 3.06 -9.29
N SER A 346 -27.52 2.61 -8.55
CA SER A 346 -26.40 3.43 -8.15
C SER A 346 -25.08 2.69 -8.25
N VAL A 347 -24.02 3.47 -8.37
CA VAL A 347 -22.62 3.05 -8.26
C VAL A 347 -21.91 3.99 -7.29
N TRP A 348 -20.83 3.49 -6.72
CA TRP A 348 -19.85 4.28 -5.99
C TRP A 348 -18.51 4.20 -6.70
N PHE A 349 -17.67 5.21 -6.54
CA PHE A 349 -16.29 5.17 -7.02
C PHE A 349 -15.32 5.16 -5.85
N ALA A 350 -14.15 4.56 -6.05
CA ALA A 350 -13.07 4.56 -5.09
C ALA A 350 -11.76 4.99 -5.78
N SER A 351 -11.33 6.21 -5.46
CA SER A 351 -9.97 6.71 -5.74
C SER A 351 -9.05 6.37 -4.58
N SER A 352 -7.78 6.77 -4.63
CA SER A 352 -6.85 6.57 -3.51
C SER A 352 -6.06 7.84 -3.20
N PHE A 353 -5.77 8.06 -1.91
CA PHE A 353 -4.85 9.12 -1.45
C PHE A 353 -3.54 8.58 -0.86
N LYS A 354 -3.48 7.27 -0.55
CA LYS A 354 -2.28 6.53 -0.13
C LYS A 354 -2.48 5.02 -0.28
N GLY A 355 -1.42 4.23 -0.13
CA GLY A 355 -1.51 2.78 0.07
C GLY A 355 -1.81 1.97 -1.19
N SER A 356 -1.75 2.59 -2.37
CA SER A 356 -2.03 1.95 -3.67
C SER A 356 -0.84 2.00 -4.64
N THR A 357 0.32 2.51 -4.19
CA THR A 357 1.51 2.69 -5.05
C THR A 357 2.65 1.72 -4.75
N GLY A 358 2.49 0.89 -3.72
CA GLY A 358 3.41 -0.20 -3.40
C GLY A 358 3.21 -0.75 -1.98
N PRO A 359 3.50 -2.04 -1.75
CA PRO A 359 3.26 -2.70 -0.45
C PRO A 359 4.25 -2.30 0.66
N ALA A 360 5.35 -1.62 0.32
CA ALA A 360 6.35 -1.13 1.28
C ALA A 360 6.67 0.35 1.04
N GLN A 361 5.68 1.11 0.56
CA GLN A 361 5.82 2.53 0.25
C GLN A 361 5.87 3.34 1.55
N MET A 362 6.94 4.11 1.76
CA MET A 362 7.09 4.96 2.96
C MET A 362 6.60 6.40 2.73
N TRP A 363 6.73 6.90 1.50
CA TRP A 363 6.48 8.31 1.15
C TRP A 363 5.40 8.44 0.08
N THR A 364 4.44 9.33 0.27
CA THR A 364 3.23 9.39 -0.58
C THR A 364 3.47 10.17 -1.88
N PRO A 365 3.28 9.55 -3.07
CA PRO A 365 3.47 10.22 -4.35
C PRO A 365 2.26 11.13 -4.69
N LEU A 366 2.42 12.45 -4.51
CA LEU A 366 1.31 13.41 -4.64
C LEU A 366 0.72 13.48 -6.05
N SER A 367 1.59 13.52 -7.08
CA SER A 367 1.15 13.61 -8.48
C SER A 367 0.33 12.39 -8.91
N HIS A 368 0.72 11.19 -8.47
CA HIS A 368 0.02 9.95 -8.78
C HIS A 368 -1.44 9.98 -8.29
N HIS A 369 -1.64 10.27 -7.00
CA HIS A 369 -2.97 10.29 -6.39
C HIS A 369 -3.83 11.43 -6.94
N LEU A 370 -3.24 12.60 -7.22
CA LEU A 370 -3.94 13.69 -7.89
C LEU A 370 -4.40 13.29 -9.30
N SER A 371 -3.54 12.65 -10.10
CA SER A 371 -3.91 12.18 -11.45
C SER A 371 -5.02 11.13 -11.39
N ASN A 372 -4.96 10.17 -10.46
CA ASN A 372 -6.04 9.21 -10.23
C ASN A 372 -7.35 9.94 -9.91
N GLN A 373 -7.30 10.96 -9.05
CA GLN A 373 -8.46 11.73 -8.67
C GLN A 373 -9.09 12.51 -9.84
N LEU A 374 -8.26 13.12 -10.68
CA LEU A 374 -8.70 13.82 -11.89
C LEU A 374 -9.32 12.86 -12.91
N SER A 375 -8.78 11.64 -13.04
CA SER A 375 -9.34 10.59 -13.90
C SER A 375 -10.74 10.18 -13.44
N TRP A 376 -10.96 10.00 -12.13
CA TRP A 376 -12.30 9.74 -11.58
C TRP A 376 -13.28 10.89 -11.81
N LEU A 377 -12.83 12.15 -11.73
CA LEU A 377 -13.66 13.31 -12.07
C LEU A 377 -14.07 13.33 -13.54
N ARG A 378 -13.20 12.89 -14.47
CA ARG A 378 -13.57 12.71 -15.89
C ARG A 378 -14.70 11.69 -16.04
N VAL A 379 -14.61 10.54 -15.37
CA VAL A 379 -15.66 9.51 -15.36
C VAL A 379 -16.97 10.06 -14.79
N LEU A 380 -16.92 10.77 -13.66
CA LEU A 380 -18.10 11.35 -13.03
C LEU A 380 -18.82 12.33 -13.97
N ARG A 381 -18.08 13.23 -14.61
CA ARG A 381 -18.63 14.20 -15.58
C ARG A 381 -19.27 13.51 -16.77
N ALA A 382 -18.62 12.46 -17.32
CA ALA A 382 -19.17 11.68 -18.42
C ALA A 382 -20.51 11.00 -18.02
N LEU A 383 -20.58 10.44 -16.81
CA LEU A 383 -21.81 9.83 -16.28
C LEU A 383 -22.93 10.86 -16.08
N GLN A 384 -22.61 12.05 -15.56
CA GLN A 384 -23.58 13.14 -15.36
C GLN A 384 -24.09 13.69 -16.69
N ALA A 385 -23.21 13.85 -17.69
CA ALA A 385 -23.56 14.29 -19.03
C ALA A 385 -24.48 13.27 -19.73
N ALA A 386 -24.16 11.98 -19.63
CA ALA A 386 -25.01 10.90 -20.16
C ALA A 386 -26.40 10.90 -19.52
N SER A 387 -26.51 11.24 -18.23
CA SER A 387 -27.78 11.26 -17.49
C SER A 387 -28.67 12.48 -17.78
N SER A 388 -28.15 13.51 -18.45
CA SER A 388 -28.84 14.79 -18.68
C SER A 388 -29.30 15.01 -20.13
N GLY A 389 -29.15 14.01 -21.01
CA GLY A 389 -29.44 14.12 -22.44
C GLY A 389 -30.93 14.07 -22.83
N PRO A 390 -31.33 14.66 -23.97
CA PRO A 390 -32.73 14.84 -24.39
C PRO A 390 -33.50 13.54 -24.75
N HIS A 391 -32.84 12.38 -24.77
CA HIS A 391 -33.42 11.09 -25.18
C HIS A 391 -33.80 10.15 -24.03
N ILE A 392 -33.75 10.60 -22.78
CA ILE A 392 -33.97 9.74 -21.60
C ILE A 392 -35.31 10.09 -20.94
N ARG A 393 -36.41 9.63 -21.54
CA ARG A 393 -37.73 9.67 -20.88
C ARG A 393 -38.11 8.34 -20.20
N ASP A 394 -37.50 7.23 -20.59
CA ASP A 394 -37.90 5.88 -20.14
C ASP A 394 -36.81 5.07 -19.40
N ALA A 395 -35.52 5.42 -19.50
CA ALA A 395 -34.47 4.78 -18.72
C ALA A 395 -34.19 5.58 -17.43
N ARG A 396 -34.23 4.96 -16.25
CA ARG A 396 -33.70 5.59 -15.02
C ARG A 396 -32.17 5.41 -15.05
N PRO A 397 -31.37 6.46 -15.35
CA PRO A 397 -29.93 6.30 -15.45
C PRO A 397 -29.33 5.93 -14.09
N ILE A 398 -28.33 5.05 -14.11
CA ILE A 398 -27.52 4.73 -12.95
C ILE A 398 -26.78 5.99 -12.48
N ARG A 399 -26.72 6.22 -11.16
CA ARG A 399 -26.15 7.44 -10.59
C ARG A 399 -24.95 7.13 -9.70
N CYS A 400 -23.95 8.00 -9.72
CA CYS A 400 -22.91 7.97 -8.70
C CYS A 400 -23.47 8.55 -7.39
N GLN A 401 -23.41 7.77 -6.31
CA GLN A 401 -23.86 8.22 -4.98
C GLN A 401 -22.73 8.83 -4.16
N GLY A 402 -21.49 8.39 -4.40
CA GLY A 402 -20.35 8.89 -3.68
C GLY A 402 -19.02 8.43 -4.26
N ILE A 403 -17.97 9.16 -3.89
CA ILE A 403 -16.58 8.83 -4.17
C ILE A 403 -15.85 8.66 -2.83
N VAL A 404 -15.23 7.50 -2.66
CA VAL A 404 -14.38 7.18 -1.52
C VAL A 404 -12.93 7.42 -1.89
N LEU A 405 -12.19 8.17 -1.08
CA LEU A 405 -10.74 8.27 -1.18
C LEU A 405 -10.14 7.20 -0.28
N THR A 406 -9.64 6.12 -0.87
CA THR A 406 -9.07 4.99 -0.12
C THR A 406 -7.69 5.33 0.43
N GLY A 407 -7.42 4.90 1.67
CA GLY A 407 -6.13 5.06 2.33
C GLY A 407 -5.70 3.79 3.05
N TRP A 408 -5.29 2.78 2.27
CA TRP A 408 -4.87 1.46 2.77
C TRP A 408 -3.64 1.55 3.66
N GLN A 409 -3.60 0.81 4.76
CA GLN A 409 -2.44 0.74 5.65
C GLN A 409 -1.47 -0.37 5.26
N ARG A 410 -1.98 -1.45 4.67
CA ARG A 410 -1.20 -2.59 4.18
C ARG A 410 -2.06 -3.42 3.20
N TYR A 411 -1.44 -4.30 2.44
CA TYR A 411 -2.13 -5.09 1.41
C TYR A 411 -2.89 -6.28 2.00
N ASP A 412 -2.35 -6.91 3.05
CA ASP A 412 -2.99 -7.98 3.81
C ASP A 412 -2.41 -8.04 5.24
N HIS A 413 -2.86 -8.97 6.09
CA HIS A 413 -2.37 -9.14 7.48
C HIS A 413 -0.89 -9.56 7.61
N TYR A 414 -0.23 -9.93 6.51
CA TYR A 414 1.13 -10.45 6.46
C TYR A 414 2.11 -9.48 5.79
N SER A 415 1.62 -8.49 5.04
CA SER A 415 2.45 -7.43 4.46
C SER A 415 2.85 -6.39 5.50
N VAL A 416 3.98 -5.73 5.29
CA VAL A 416 4.41 -4.55 6.06
C VAL A 416 3.47 -3.36 5.84
N LEU A 417 3.66 -2.31 6.62
CA LEU A 417 2.94 -1.05 6.48
C LEU A 417 3.31 -0.31 5.18
N CYS A 418 2.29 0.24 4.52
CA CYS A 418 2.42 1.27 3.51
C CYS A 418 2.59 2.66 4.16
N GLU A 419 2.28 3.73 3.42
CA GLU A 419 2.46 5.10 3.91
C GLU A 419 1.59 5.36 5.14
N LEU A 420 2.20 5.89 6.20
CA LEU A 420 1.50 6.25 7.42
C LEU A 420 0.49 7.37 7.16
N LEU A 421 -0.66 7.32 7.83
CA LEU A 421 -1.73 8.30 7.66
C LEU A 421 -1.28 9.77 7.84
N PRO A 422 -0.50 10.16 8.88
CA PRO A 422 0.02 11.53 9.00
C PRO A 422 0.87 11.98 7.79
N VAL A 423 1.68 11.07 7.25
CA VAL A 423 2.57 11.35 6.11
C VAL A 423 1.75 11.61 4.83
N ALA A 424 0.60 10.96 4.72
CA ALA A 424 -0.31 11.08 3.58
C ALA A 424 -1.34 12.22 3.68
N VAL A 425 -1.41 12.98 4.78
CA VAL A 425 -2.37 14.10 4.94
C VAL A 425 -2.27 15.14 3.81
N PRO A 426 -1.09 15.52 3.29
CA PRO A 426 -1.00 16.42 2.15
C PRO A 426 -1.68 15.85 0.89
N SER A 427 -1.47 14.56 0.60
CA SER A 427 -2.13 13.86 -0.52
C SER A 427 -3.65 13.81 -0.32
N LEU A 428 -4.11 13.46 0.89
CA LEU A 428 -5.53 13.47 1.26
C LEU A 428 -6.17 14.83 0.98
N ALA A 429 -5.56 15.91 1.47
CA ALA A 429 -6.08 17.25 1.31
C ALA A 429 -6.14 17.69 -0.16
N ILE A 430 -5.09 17.38 -0.94
CA ILE A 430 -5.07 17.62 -2.39
C ILE A 430 -6.23 16.89 -3.06
N CYS A 431 -6.34 15.57 -2.88
CA CYS A 431 -7.37 14.75 -3.52
C CYS A 431 -8.79 15.19 -3.11
N LEU A 432 -9.02 15.46 -1.82
CA LEU A 432 -10.34 15.84 -1.31
C LEU A 432 -10.74 17.24 -1.78
N GLN A 433 -9.83 18.22 -1.77
CA GLN A 433 -10.10 19.56 -2.30
C GLN A 433 -10.29 19.55 -3.82
N THR A 434 -9.56 18.71 -4.55
CA THR A 434 -9.81 18.48 -5.98
C THR A 434 -11.22 17.94 -6.22
N LEU A 435 -11.71 17.02 -5.38
CA LEU A 435 -13.08 16.51 -5.47
C LEU A 435 -14.12 17.57 -5.13
N VAL A 436 -13.89 18.38 -4.10
CA VAL A 436 -14.80 19.45 -3.68
C VAL A 436 -14.89 20.55 -4.74
N ALA A 437 -13.76 20.98 -5.29
CA ALA A 437 -13.72 21.99 -6.35
C ALA A 437 -14.14 21.43 -7.72
N GLY A 438 -14.12 20.11 -7.88
CA GLY A 438 -14.33 19.44 -9.15
C GLY A 438 -13.15 19.53 -10.12
N GLU A 439 -12.04 20.17 -9.73
CA GLU A 439 -10.79 20.30 -10.49
C GLU A 439 -9.62 20.69 -9.56
N PHE A 440 -8.39 20.60 -10.06
CA PHE A 440 -7.21 21.08 -9.35
C PHE A 440 -6.62 22.29 -10.05
N THR A 441 -6.75 23.46 -9.43
CA THR A 441 -6.25 24.74 -9.92
C THR A 441 -5.31 25.38 -8.90
N GLU A 442 -4.69 26.52 -9.25
CA GLU A 442 -3.91 27.31 -8.28
C GLU A 442 -4.75 27.78 -7.09
N VAL A 443 -6.07 27.96 -7.26
CA VAL A 443 -6.98 28.27 -6.15
C VAL A 443 -7.08 27.06 -5.21
N THR A 444 -7.36 25.87 -5.74
CA THR A 444 -7.41 24.62 -4.96
C THR A 444 -6.08 24.39 -4.22
N LYS A 445 -4.95 24.55 -4.92
CA LYS A 445 -3.61 24.43 -4.34
C LYS A 445 -3.39 25.41 -3.20
N LYS A 446 -3.76 26.68 -3.38
CA LYS A 446 -3.66 27.72 -2.34
C LYS A 446 -4.53 27.40 -1.13
N THR A 447 -5.76 26.93 -1.33
CA THR A 447 -6.64 26.50 -0.23
C THR A 447 -6.03 25.35 0.56
N VAL A 448 -5.45 24.35 -0.10
CA VAL A 448 -4.74 23.26 0.58
C VAL A 448 -3.55 23.79 1.39
N MET A 449 -2.74 24.67 0.81
CA MET A 449 -1.61 25.29 1.50
C MET A 449 -2.05 26.07 2.74
N GLU A 450 -3.11 26.86 2.65
CA GLU A 450 -3.66 27.63 3.78
C GLU A 450 -4.22 26.71 4.88
N LEU A 451 -4.99 25.68 4.50
CA LEU A 451 -5.59 24.74 5.46
C LEU A 451 -4.55 23.87 6.17
N LEU A 452 -3.48 23.49 5.48
CA LEU A 452 -2.41 22.67 6.03
C LEU A 452 -1.22 23.47 6.56
N GLY A 453 -1.21 24.80 6.45
CA GLY A 453 -0.09 25.63 6.90
C GLY A 453 1.22 25.41 6.12
N PHE A 454 1.12 25.09 4.83
CA PHE A 454 2.28 25.01 3.94
C PHE A 454 2.50 26.33 3.18
N GLN A 455 3.76 26.59 2.84
CA GLN A 455 4.17 27.71 2.00
C GLN A 455 4.23 27.30 0.53
N THR A 456 4.69 26.08 0.25
CA THR A 456 4.78 25.54 -1.12
C THR A 456 4.40 24.07 -1.15
N ILE A 457 3.81 23.65 -2.28
CA ILE A 457 3.54 22.24 -2.61
C ILE A 457 4.16 21.96 -3.97
N ASN A 458 5.04 20.96 -4.03
CA ASN A 458 5.61 20.43 -5.26
C ASN A 458 5.09 19.01 -5.50
N LEU A 459 4.27 18.86 -6.54
CA LEU A 459 3.63 17.60 -6.89
C LEU A 459 4.60 16.59 -7.53
N GLU A 460 5.62 17.07 -8.24
CA GLU A 460 6.59 16.23 -8.96
C GLU A 460 7.55 15.57 -7.98
N SER A 461 8.15 16.36 -7.08
CA SER A 461 9.02 15.84 -6.03
C SER A 461 8.25 15.24 -4.85
N SER A 462 6.92 15.43 -4.81
CA SER A 462 6.06 15.04 -3.69
C SER A 462 6.52 15.63 -2.35
N THR A 463 6.88 16.92 -2.36
CA THR A 463 7.36 17.64 -1.18
C THR A 463 6.50 18.86 -0.86
N CYS A 464 6.36 19.17 0.42
CA CYS A 464 5.62 20.32 0.92
C CYS A 464 6.53 21.08 1.89
N GLN A 465 6.71 22.40 1.68
CA GLN A 465 7.54 23.21 2.57
C GLN A 465 6.68 24.08 3.49
N GLY A 466 7.19 24.32 4.70
CA GLY A 466 6.52 25.07 5.77
C GLY A 466 6.34 24.21 7.01
N ASP A 467 5.99 24.85 8.14
CA ASP A 467 5.93 24.17 9.43
C ASP A 467 4.81 23.11 9.50
N GLY A 468 3.74 23.27 8.72
CA GLY A 468 2.58 22.39 8.75
C GLY A 468 1.70 22.66 9.98
N MET A 469 0.40 22.86 9.76
CA MET A 469 -0.61 23.16 10.77
C MET A 469 -1.72 22.11 10.78
N PHE A 470 -1.35 20.85 10.62
CA PHE A 470 -2.26 19.70 10.58
C PHE A 470 -1.86 18.63 11.61
N PRO A 471 -2.79 17.78 12.05
CA PRO A 471 -2.48 16.72 13.01
C PRO A 471 -1.41 15.77 12.46
N GLY A 472 -0.31 15.61 13.20
CA GLY A 472 0.79 14.74 12.81
C GLY A 472 1.79 15.35 11.82
N ALA A 473 1.81 16.68 11.66
CA ALA A 473 2.83 17.38 10.87
C ALA A 473 4.26 17.06 11.34
N GLU A 474 4.47 16.85 12.64
CA GLU A 474 5.78 16.44 13.17
C GLU A 474 6.18 15.06 12.64
N VAL A 475 5.24 14.11 12.56
CA VAL A 475 5.50 12.79 11.96
C VAL A 475 5.84 12.93 10.47
N TYR A 476 5.12 13.78 9.73
CA TYR A 476 5.45 14.07 8.32
C TYR A 476 6.91 14.51 8.14
N HIS A 477 7.34 15.52 8.90
CA HIS A 477 8.70 16.07 8.81
C HIS A 477 9.78 15.10 9.29
N LEU A 478 9.50 14.29 10.32
CA LEU A 478 10.45 13.30 10.82
C LEU A 478 10.61 12.15 9.83
N VAL A 479 9.54 11.71 9.16
CA VAL A 479 9.61 10.69 8.11
C VAL A 479 10.28 11.24 6.84
N GLU A 480 10.08 12.52 6.52
CA GLU A 480 10.84 13.20 5.45
C GLU A 480 12.34 13.18 5.75
N GLN A 481 12.75 13.47 7.00
CA GLN A 481 14.15 13.37 7.42
C GLN A 481 14.70 11.94 7.32
N VAL A 482 13.92 10.91 7.68
CA VAL A 482 14.30 9.50 7.48
C VAL A 482 14.56 9.23 6.00
N LYS A 483 13.68 9.70 5.10
CA LYS A 483 13.83 9.58 3.64
C LYS A 483 15.12 10.26 3.17
N GLU A 484 15.37 11.50 3.59
CA GLU A 484 16.55 12.26 3.20
C GLU A 484 17.86 11.62 3.71
N LEU A 485 17.89 11.16 4.96
CA LEU A 485 19.05 10.47 5.54
C LEU A 485 19.35 9.16 4.81
N LYS A 486 18.31 8.44 4.40
CA LYS A 486 18.44 7.21 3.60
C LYS A 486 18.96 7.50 2.19
N GLU A 487 18.33 8.42 1.47
CA GLU A 487 18.65 8.71 0.06
C GLU A 487 19.98 9.43 -0.12
N ASN A 488 20.31 10.37 0.76
CA ASN A 488 21.48 11.23 0.63
C ASN A 488 22.59 10.85 1.61
N GLY A 489 22.26 10.61 2.88
CA GLY A 489 23.25 10.35 3.93
C GLY A 489 24.00 9.05 3.74
N LEU A 490 23.26 7.93 3.67
CA LEU A 490 23.85 6.59 3.55
C LEU A 490 24.48 6.36 2.18
N ARG A 491 23.80 6.76 1.12
CA ARG A 491 24.32 6.69 -0.24
C ARG A 491 25.66 7.42 -0.37
N ALA A 492 25.78 8.59 0.25
CA ALA A 492 27.05 9.31 0.26
C ALA A 492 28.16 8.55 1.00
N LEU A 493 27.86 7.76 2.05
CA LEU A 493 28.86 6.91 2.72
C LEU A 493 29.26 5.72 1.84
N GLU A 494 28.31 5.11 1.13
CA GLU A 494 28.55 3.97 0.24
C GLU A 494 29.39 4.35 -0.99
N GLU A 495 29.13 5.52 -1.56
CA GLU A 495 29.84 6.04 -2.75
C GLU A 495 31.19 6.72 -2.39
N ASP A 496 31.58 6.76 -1.11
CA ASP A 496 32.80 7.40 -0.68
C ASP A 496 34.05 6.58 -1.06
N SER A 497 34.88 7.13 -1.96
CA SER A 497 36.07 6.44 -2.47
C SER A 497 37.11 6.12 -1.38
N THR A 498 37.17 6.93 -0.31
CA THR A 498 38.07 6.67 0.81
C THR A 498 37.57 5.49 1.63
N ALA A 499 36.26 5.41 1.87
CA ALA A 499 35.65 4.28 2.54
C ALA A 499 35.83 2.97 1.74
N GLN A 500 35.59 3.02 0.43
CA GLN A 500 35.72 1.87 -0.46
C GLN A 500 37.17 1.33 -0.50
N GLY A 501 38.16 2.22 -0.49
CA GLY A 501 39.57 1.83 -0.56
C GLY A 501 40.22 1.46 0.78
N TRP A 502 39.82 2.09 1.89
CA TRP A 502 40.54 2.01 3.18
C TRP A 502 39.67 1.67 4.39
N PHE A 503 38.35 1.50 4.21
CA PHE A 503 37.41 1.08 5.26
C PHE A 503 36.37 0.07 4.74
N SER A 504 36.75 -0.72 3.74
CA SER A 504 35.88 -1.74 3.14
C SER A 504 35.55 -2.87 4.13
N PRO A 505 34.57 -3.75 3.82
CA PRO A 505 34.28 -4.92 4.64
C PRO A 505 35.53 -5.79 4.94
N TYR A 506 36.51 -5.85 4.02
CA TYR A 506 37.76 -6.57 4.25
C TYR A 506 38.62 -5.93 5.35
N HIS A 507 38.75 -4.60 5.35
CA HIS A 507 39.53 -3.86 6.36
C HIS A 507 38.92 -4.02 7.75
N ARG A 508 37.59 -3.85 7.83
CA ARG A 508 36.80 -4.00 9.06
C ARG A 508 36.92 -5.43 9.61
N LYS A 509 36.76 -6.44 8.75
CA LYS A 509 36.90 -7.86 9.12
C LYS A 509 38.29 -8.24 9.62
N ASN A 510 39.34 -7.75 8.96
CA ASN A 510 40.74 -8.11 9.28
C ASN A 510 41.41 -7.12 10.23
N HIS A 511 40.67 -6.19 10.82
CA HIS A 511 41.14 -5.26 11.84
C HIS A 511 42.38 -4.45 11.46
N PHE A 512 42.46 -3.90 10.24
CA PHE A 512 43.56 -3.02 9.85
C PHE A 512 43.05 -1.84 9.01
N GLY A 513 43.78 -0.73 9.03
CA GLY A 513 43.45 0.45 8.25
C GLY A 513 44.51 1.54 8.38
N ASN A 514 44.52 2.50 7.45
CA ASN A 514 45.41 3.66 7.49
C ASN A 514 44.73 4.80 8.28
N PRO A 515 45.23 5.23 9.45
CA PRO A 515 44.59 6.25 10.29
C PRO A 515 44.28 7.56 9.56
N GLN A 516 45.18 8.03 8.69
CA GLN A 516 44.99 9.28 7.96
C GLN A 516 43.75 9.23 7.05
N ASN A 517 43.57 8.10 6.34
CA ASN A 517 42.42 7.91 5.46
C ASN A 517 41.14 7.65 6.24
N LEU A 518 41.24 6.93 7.37
CA LEU A 518 40.12 6.73 8.27
C LEU A 518 39.60 8.06 8.84
N GLU A 519 40.48 8.97 9.27
CA GLU A 519 40.07 10.28 9.80
C GLU A 519 39.34 11.16 8.77
N ALA A 520 39.71 11.08 7.50
CA ALA A 520 39.05 11.82 6.42
C ALA A 520 37.59 11.37 6.23
N PHE A 521 37.34 10.04 6.22
CA PHE A 521 36.00 9.47 6.12
C PHE A 521 35.21 9.56 7.44
N GLY A 522 35.89 9.41 8.57
CA GLY A 522 35.31 9.32 9.90
C GLY A 522 34.41 10.49 10.27
N ARG A 523 34.75 11.71 9.84
CA ARG A 523 33.89 12.90 10.08
C ARG A 523 32.52 12.76 9.42
N LYS A 524 32.47 12.23 8.19
CA LYS A 524 31.23 12.03 7.43
C LYS A 524 30.40 10.91 8.06
N LEU A 525 31.06 9.79 8.39
CA LEU A 525 30.46 8.66 9.09
C LEU A 525 29.81 9.09 10.41
N THR A 526 30.56 9.77 11.27
CA THR A 526 30.08 10.25 12.57
C THR A 526 28.91 11.22 12.40
N LYS A 527 29.00 12.19 11.46
CA LYS A 527 27.90 13.15 11.22
C LYS A 527 26.60 12.45 10.81
N VAL A 528 26.66 11.48 9.89
CA VAL A 528 25.47 10.74 9.45
C VAL A 528 24.93 9.88 10.61
N SER A 529 25.81 9.26 11.41
CA SER A 529 25.41 8.48 12.58
C SER A 529 24.73 9.35 13.65
N GLU A 530 25.31 10.50 13.99
CA GLU A 530 24.73 11.43 14.97
C GLU A 530 23.36 11.93 14.52
N ALA A 531 23.16 12.18 13.22
CA ALA A 531 21.88 12.57 12.67
C ALA A 531 20.81 11.48 12.90
N TRP A 532 21.08 10.23 12.55
CA TRP A 532 20.15 9.12 12.79
C TRP A 532 19.88 8.88 14.28
N GLU A 533 20.93 8.89 15.11
CA GLU A 533 20.81 8.67 16.56
C GLU A 533 20.00 9.78 17.25
N SER A 534 20.16 11.03 16.81
CA SER A 534 19.40 12.17 17.35
C SER A 534 17.92 12.18 16.90
N LEU A 535 17.63 11.63 15.71
CA LEU A 535 16.29 11.55 15.16
C LEU A 535 15.44 10.50 15.89
N LEU A 536 16.02 9.34 16.22
CA LEU A 536 15.30 8.17 16.70
C LEU A 536 14.38 8.42 17.92
N PRO A 537 14.84 9.05 19.02
CA PRO A 537 13.98 9.26 20.19
C PRO A 537 12.78 10.18 19.89
N THR A 538 13.02 11.23 19.10
CA THR A 538 12.00 12.21 18.72
C THR A 538 10.95 11.55 17.80
N LEU A 539 11.41 10.78 16.82
CA LEU A 539 10.56 10.00 15.94
C LEU A 539 9.69 9.00 16.71
N GLN A 540 10.29 8.20 17.60
CA GLN A 540 9.56 7.23 18.42
C GLN A 540 8.48 7.89 19.27
N MET A 541 8.80 9.03 19.90
CA MET A 541 7.85 9.81 20.69
C MET A 541 6.67 10.30 19.86
N HIS A 542 6.92 10.95 18.71
CA HIS A 542 5.84 11.50 17.88
C HIS A 542 5.01 10.41 17.19
N LEU A 543 5.62 9.30 16.78
CA LEU A 543 4.88 8.12 16.32
C LEU A 543 3.99 7.56 17.44
N GLY A 544 4.47 7.51 18.69
CA GLY A 544 3.72 7.04 19.85
C GLY A 544 2.53 7.92 20.25
N VAL A 545 2.54 9.20 19.88
CA VAL A 545 1.38 10.11 20.03
C VAL A 545 0.24 9.71 19.09
N VAL A 546 0.57 9.23 17.88
CA VAL A 546 -0.41 8.86 16.85
C VAL A 546 -0.82 7.39 16.95
N PHE A 547 0.13 6.50 17.19
CA PHE A 547 -0.04 5.05 17.06
C PHE A 547 0.26 4.29 18.37
N TYR A 548 -0.12 3.01 18.39
CA TYR A 548 0.20 2.08 19.46
C TYR A 548 1.64 1.54 19.30
N SER A 549 2.22 1.02 20.39
CA SER A 549 3.64 0.63 20.44
C SER A 549 4.02 -0.37 19.36
N ASN A 550 3.18 -1.37 19.09
CA ASN A 550 3.43 -2.36 18.04
C ASN A 550 3.60 -1.75 16.65
N THR A 551 2.82 -0.71 16.31
CA THR A 551 2.95 0.01 15.04
C THR A 551 4.24 0.82 15.00
N VAL A 552 4.61 1.46 16.12
CA VAL A 552 5.86 2.21 16.24
C VAL A 552 7.05 1.28 16.05
N ASP A 553 7.05 0.13 16.74
CA ASP A 553 8.10 -0.87 16.68
C ASP A 553 8.22 -1.45 15.26
N GLU A 554 7.12 -1.89 14.65
CA GLU A 554 7.09 -2.40 13.26
C GLU A 554 7.69 -1.38 12.28
N TRP A 555 7.27 -0.11 12.36
CA TRP A 555 7.75 0.92 11.43
C TRP A 555 9.24 1.21 11.62
N LEU A 556 9.73 1.26 12.87
CA LEU A 556 11.15 1.46 13.17
C LEU A 556 11.99 0.26 12.71
N GLU A 557 11.52 -0.96 12.96
CA GLU A 557 12.17 -2.21 12.54
C GLU A 557 12.26 -2.35 11.02
N GLU A 558 11.27 -1.84 10.27
CA GLU A 558 11.26 -1.92 8.81
C GLU A 558 12.10 -0.79 8.17
N TYR A 559 11.97 0.44 8.66
CA TYR A 559 12.49 1.62 7.94
C TYR A 559 13.72 2.28 8.56
N VAL A 560 13.97 2.09 9.86
CA VAL A 560 15.03 2.79 10.60
C VAL A 560 16.17 1.85 11.02
N LEU A 561 15.86 0.79 11.75
CA LEU A 561 16.88 -0.12 12.30
C LEU A 561 17.74 -0.82 11.23
N PRO A 562 17.21 -1.22 10.05
CA PRO A 562 18.03 -1.82 9.00
C PRO A 562 19.10 -0.87 8.45
N GLN A 563 18.92 0.44 8.64
CA GLN A 563 19.88 1.47 8.27
C GLN A 563 20.82 1.83 9.43
N LEU A 564 20.25 1.96 10.63
CA LEU A 564 20.96 2.43 11.81
C LEU A 564 21.91 1.37 12.39
N GLU A 565 21.55 0.09 12.41
CA GLU A 565 22.40 -0.95 12.99
C GLU A 565 23.72 -1.18 12.22
N PRO A 566 23.72 -1.25 10.87
CA PRO A 566 24.95 -1.28 10.10
C PRO A 566 25.82 -0.03 10.33
N LEU A 567 25.19 1.14 10.46
CA LEU A 567 25.87 2.41 10.71
C LEU A 567 26.54 2.43 12.09
N ARG A 568 25.84 1.98 13.14
CA ARG A 568 26.39 1.76 14.48
C ARG A 568 27.60 0.82 14.45
N ALA A 569 27.51 -0.27 13.70
CA ALA A 569 28.63 -1.20 13.52
C ALA A 569 29.82 -0.55 12.80
N MET A 570 29.58 0.26 11.75
CA MET A 570 30.63 1.02 11.07
C MET A 570 31.31 2.01 12.00
N VAL A 571 30.56 2.74 12.83
CA VAL A 571 31.14 3.67 13.81
C VAL A 571 32.03 2.94 14.82
N ARG A 572 31.58 1.80 15.36
CA ARG A 572 32.38 0.96 16.26
C ARG A 572 33.67 0.50 15.60
N ASP A 573 33.59 -0.08 14.40
CA ASP A 573 34.77 -0.57 13.68
C ASP A 573 35.74 0.58 13.36
N TYR A 574 35.22 1.77 13.00
CA TYR A 574 36.03 2.97 12.75
C TYR A 574 36.80 3.39 14.01
N GLN A 575 36.11 3.46 15.15
CA GLN A 575 36.73 3.82 16.43
C GLN A 575 37.80 2.80 16.86
N GLU A 576 37.51 1.50 16.72
CA GLU A 576 38.47 0.42 17.01
C GLU A 576 39.72 0.52 16.12
N LEU A 577 39.55 0.64 14.80
CA LEU A 577 40.68 0.73 13.86
C LEU A 577 41.55 1.97 14.10
N LEU A 578 40.93 3.11 14.43
CA LEU A 578 41.66 4.34 14.71
C LEU A 578 42.57 4.19 15.95
N GLN A 579 42.13 3.45 16.97
CA GLN A 579 42.93 3.15 18.16
C GLN A 579 44.17 2.29 17.86
N LEU A 580 44.12 1.47 16.81
CA LEU A 580 45.26 0.63 16.41
C LEU A 580 46.42 1.45 15.83
N LYS A 581 46.19 2.71 15.43
CA LYS A 581 47.22 3.60 14.87
C LYS A 581 48.00 2.96 13.72
N GLY A 582 47.30 2.23 12.85
CA GLY A 582 47.87 1.55 11.67
C GLY A 582 48.48 0.18 11.95
N LYS A 583 48.47 -0.30 13.20
CA LYS A 583 48.86 -1.67 13.51
C LYS A 583 47.75 -2.64 13.06
N PRO A 584 48.06 -3.76 12.40
CA PRO A 584 47.07 -4.79 12.16
C PRO A 584 46.63 -5.40 13.50
N GLY A 585 45.34 -5.38 13.77
CA GLY A 585 44.71 -6.11 14.86
C GLY A 585 44.65 -7.61 14.57
N GLY A 586 44.52 -8.42 15.62
CA GLY A 586 44.22 -9.85 15.45
C GLY A 586 42.82 -10.04 14.85
N ALA A 587 42.62 -11.08 14.04
CA ALA A 587 41.30 -11.44 13.53
C ALA A 587 40.32 -11.70 14.69
N ARG A 588 39.07 -11.23 14.57
CA ARG A 588 38.00 -11.53 15.54
C ARG A 588 37.86 -13.06 15.69
N PRO A 589 37.89 -13.63 16.90
CA PRO A 589 37.71 -15.06 17.10
C PRO A 589 36.31 -15.50 16.61
N GLY A 590 36.24 -16.46 15.68
CA GLY A 590 34.98 -17.13 15.30
C GLY A 590 34.53 -17.00 13.85
N GLU A 591 35.20 -16.23 12.99
CA GLU A 591 34.85 -16.16 11.56
C GLU A 591 35.70 -17.06 10.67
N VAL A 592 35.04 -17.85 9.83
CA VAL A 592 35.66 -18.78 8.87
C VAL A 592 36.55 -18.00 7.90
N VAL A 593 37.84 -18.30 7.96
CA VAL A 593 38.80 -17.92 6.91
C VAL A 593 38.53 -18.84 5.73
N LEU A 594 38.14 -18.28 4.58
CA LEU A 594 38.13 -19.01 3.32
C LEU A 594 39.57 -19.33 2.94
N ASN A 595 40.09 -20.44 3.45
CA ASN A 595 41.36 -20.96 2.99
C ASN A 595 41.17 -21.42 1.54
N PRO A 596 41.96 -20.92 0.58
CA PRO A 596 41.98 -21.54 -0.74
C PRO A 596 42.39 -23.01 -0.58
N PRO A 597 41.81 -23.94 -1.36
CA PRO A 597 42.25 -25.33 -1.34
C PRO A 597 43.75 -25.37 -1.64
N ALA A 598 44.49 -26.11 -0.82
CA ALA A 598 45.93 -26.27 -0.97
C ALA A 598 46.22 -26.75 -2.40
N ILE A 599 46.92 -25.92 -3.18
CA ILE A 599 47.45 -26.34 -4.48
C ILE A 599 48.50 -27.42 -4.18
N PRO A 600 48.33 -28.67 -4.65
CA PRO A 600 49.32 -29.71 -4.40
C PRO A 600 50.63 -29.31 -5.09
N THR A 601 51.70 -29.28 -4.30
CA THR A 601 53.06 -29.09 -4.83
C THR A 601 53.38 -30.23 -5.80
N PRO A 602 53.97 -29.93 -6.99
CA PRO A 602 54.41 -31.00 -7.87
C PRO A 602 55.57 -31.75 -7.20
N GLY A 603 55.39 -33.05 -6.99
CA GLY A 603 56.45 -33.92 -6.49
C GLY A 603 57.65 -33.97 -7.45
N PRO A 604 58.86 -34.27 -6.94
CA PRO A 604 60.07 -34.24 -7.74
C PRO A 604 60.12 -35.48 -8.63
N GLY A 605 59.85 -35.32 -9.92
CA GLY A 605 60.17 -36.38 -10.86
C GLY A 605 59.32 -36.40 -12.10
N PHE A 606 59.63 -35.54 -13.07
CA PHE A 606 59.56 -35.94 -14.47
C PHE A 606 60.64 -35.18 -15.25
N ARG A 607 61.70 -35.90 -15.62
CA ARG A 607 62.72 -35.42 -16.55
C ARG A 607 62.09 -35.34 -17.94
N GLY A 608 61.85 -34.12 -18.43
CA GLY A 608 61.61 -33.89 -19.85
C GLY A 608 62.90 -34.09 -20.67
N PRO A 609 62.82 -34.57 -21.93
CA PRO A 609 63.98 -34.78 -22.77
C PRO A 609 64.61 -33.45 -23.21
N ARG A 610 65.94 -33.47 -23.34
CA ARG A 610 66.81 -32.34 -23.63
C ARG A 610 66.48 -31.63 -24.95
N SER A 611 66.62 -30.31 -24.87
CA SER A 611 66.66 -29.31 -25.95
C SER A 611 67.55 -29.68 -27.14
N ARG A 612 67.05 -29.46 -28.36
CA ARG A 612 67.88 -29.08 -29.51
C ARG A 612 68.00 -27.55 -29.51
N ARG A 613 69.23 -27.06 -29.44
CA ARG A 613 69.62 -25.66 -29.64
C ARG A 613 69.31 -25.23 -31.06
N GLU A 614 68.67 -24.08 -31.24
CA GLU A 614 69.03 -23.10 -32.27
C GLU A 614 68.82 -21.67 -31.74
N SER A 615 69.82 -20.84 -31.93
CA SER A 615 69.86 -19.38 -31.91
C SER A 615 70.90 -19.01 -32.99
N PRO A 616 70.94 -17.80 -33.58
CA PRO A 616 70.30 -16.54 -33.17
C PRO A 616 69.66 -15.75 -34.34
N GLY A 617 69.06 -14.60 -34.05
CA GLY A 617 68.65 -13.62 -35.06
C GLY A 617 68.31 -12.27 -34.44
N ASP A 618 69.21 -11.31 -34.63
CA ASP A 618 69.16 -9.90 -34.24
C ASP A 618 67.93 -9.14 -34.77
N GLY A 619 67.57 -8.05 -34.09
CA GLY A 619 66.60 -7.09 -34.60
C GLY A 619 66.26 -5.96 -33.62
N SER A 620 67.23 -5.12 -33.29
CA SER A 620 67.03 -3.79 -32.71
C SER A 620 66.27 -2.88 -33.67
N PHE A 621 65.36 -2.03 -33.20
CA PHE A 621 65.28 -0.60 -33.57
C PHE A 621 64.38 0.15 -32.58
N GLY A 622 64.94 1.21 -31.98
CA GLY A 622 64.21 2.19 -31.19
C GLY A 622 63.85 3.43 -32.00
N GLY A 623 62.95 4.24 -31.43
CA GLY A 623 62.50 5.56 -31.87
C GLY A 623 61.49 6.09 -30.88
#